data_AF-A0A511Z225-F1
#
_entry.id   AF-A0A511Z225-F1
#
_cell.length_a   1.000
_cell.length_b   1.000
_cell.length_c   1.000
_cell.angle_alpha   90.00
_cell.angle_beta   90.00
_cell.angle_gamma   90.00
#
_symmetry.space_group_name_H-M   'P 1'
#
loop_
_entity.id
_entity.type
_entity.pdbx_description
1 polymer ?
#
loop_
_entity_poly.entity_id
_entity_poly.type
_entity_poly.pdbx_seq_one_letter_code
_entity_poly.pdbx_strand_id
1 'polypeptide(L)'
;MTQSTPQPCAYCPHDLGGHRLLLLDLAKMLGIVLCSTPGCTCGATWRASTAPSTPEQVAETRDAVRRIITEAGLPLPAFLQ
;
A
#
# COMPACT_ATOMS: atom_id res chain seq x y z
N MET A 1 11.97 -25.38 2.96
CA MET A 1 11.53 -24.09 2.40
C MET A 1 10.01 -24.07 2.46
N THR A 2 9.43 -23.48 3.49
CA THR A 2 7.97 -23.35 3.62
C THR A 2 7.51 -22.31 2.61
N GLN A 3 6.88 -22.75 1.52
CA GLN A 3 6.12 -21.87 0.64
C GLN A 3 5.01 -21.24 1.49
N SER A 4 5.13 -19.94 1.75
CA SER A 4 4.05 -19.15 2.31
C SER A 4 2.95 -19.07 1.26
N THR A 5 1.84 -19.75 1.50
CA THR A 5 0.67 -19.71 0.63
C THR A 5 0.21 -18.26 0.45
N PRO A 6 0.00 -17.77 -0.78
CA PRO A 6 -0.68 -16.51 -1.04
C PRO A 6 -1.91 -16.34 -0.16
N GLN A 7 -1.97 -15.24 0.59
CA GLN A 7 -3.20 -14.86 1.29
C GLN A 7 -3.97 -13.87 0.43
N PRO A 8 -5.28 -14.06 0.20
CA PRO A 8 -6.09 -13.08 -0.49
C PRO A 8 -6.08 -11.75 0.28
N CYS A 9 -6.19 -10.64 -0.45
CA CYS A 9 -6.30 -9.32 0.18
C CYS A 9 -7.47 -9.34 1.18
N ALA A 10 -7.24 -8.93 2.43
CA ALA A 10 -8.29 -8.92 3.46
C ALA A 10 -9.50 -8.03 3.09
N TYR A 11 -9.35 -7.16 2.09
CA TYR A 11 -10.38 -6.25 1.60
C TYR A 11 -11.05 -6.72 0.31
N CYS A 12 -10.50 -7.71 -0.42
CA CYS A 12 -11.09 -8.22 -1.66
C CYS A 12 -10.85 -9.73 -1.84
N PRO A 13 -11.88 -10.53 -2.18
CA PRO A 13 -11.78 -12.00 -2.29
C PRO A 13 -11.00 -12.49 -3.52
N HIS A 14 -10.34 -11.62 -4.27
CA HIS A 14 -9.58 -11.99 -5.47
C HIS A 14 -8.07 -12.06 -5.17
N ASP A 15 -7.45 -13.20 -5.47
CA ASP A 15 -6.04 -13.46 -5.22
C ASP A 15 -5.10 -12.73 -6.21
N LEU A 16 -3.91 -12.39 -5.69
CA LEU A 16 -2.63 -11.82 -6.19
C LEU A 16 -2.38 -11.26 -7.61
N GLY A 17 -3.32 -11.19 -8.55
CA GLY A 17 -3.01 -10.83 -9.95
C GLY A 17 -3.04 -9.32 -10.29
N GLY A 18 -3.64 -8.48 -9.45
CA GLY A 18 -4.05 -7.13 -9.86
C GLY A 18 -3.49 -5.97 -9.04
N HIS A 19 -2.54 -6.19 -8.13
CA HIS A 19 -2.07 -5.08 -7.31
C HIS A 19 -0.91 -4.34 -7.99
N ARG A 20 -1.03 -3.02 -8.15
CA ARG A 20 0.02 -2.15 -8.67
C ARG A 20 0.68 -1.42 -7.52
N LEU A 21 2.00 -1.56 -7.40
CA LEU A 21 2.82 -0.71 -6.55
C LEU A 21 3.12 0.60 -7.30
N LEU A 22 2.74 1.72 -6.70
CA LEU A 22 3.17 3.05 -7.10
C LEU A 22 4.16 3.55 -6.06
N LEU A 23 5.42 3.70 -6.47
CA LEU A 23 6.44 4.34 -5.64
C LEU A 23 6.21 5.84 -5.65
N LEU A 24 6.09 6.42 -4.45
CA LEU A 24 5.84 7.85 -4.24
C LEU A 24 7.11 8.58 -3.79
N ASP A 25 7.99 7.90 -3.05
CA ASP A 25 9.29 8.42 -2.64
C ASP A 25 10.34 7.32 -2.85
N LEU A 26 11.16 7.48 -3.89
CA LEU A 26 12.21 6.51 -4.22
C LEU A 26 13.36 6.54 -3.19
N ALA A 27 13.66 7.70 -2.61
CA ALA A 27 14.75 7.83 -1.64
C ALA A 27 14.42 7.10 -0.34
N LYS A 28 13.15 7.14 0.09
CA LYS A 28 12.66 6.43 1.27
C LYS A 28 12.07 5.05 0.96
N MET A 29 11.99 4.69 -0.32
CA MET A 29 11.34 3.47 -0.81
C MET A 29 9.93 3.29 -0.22
N LEU A 30 9.10 4.34 -0.37
CA LEU A 30 7.72 4.39 0.11
C LEU A 30 6.75 4.47 -1.05
N GLY A 31 5.56 3.89 -0.89
CA GLY A 31 4.55 3.90 -1.92
C GLY A 31 3.18 3.44 -1.45
N ILE A 32 2.33 3.19 -2.44
CA ILE A 32 1.00 2.62 -2.26
C ILE A 32 0.83 1.40 -3.15
N VAL A 33 0.11 0.42 -2.63
CA VAL A 33 -0.35 -0.73 -3.39
C VAL A 33 -1.83 -0.54 -3.65
N LEU A 34 -2.23 -0.53 -4.92
CA LEU A 34 -3.61 -0.32 -5.35
C LEU A 34 -4.14 -1.54 -6.09
N CYS A 35 -5.41 -1.87 -5.91
CA CYS A 35 -6.07 -2.87 -6.74
C CYS A 35 -6.33 -2.31 -8.15
N SER A 36 -6.02 -3.10 -9.18
CA SER A 36 -6.23 -2.74 -10.59
C SER A 36 -7.63 -3.06 -11.10
N THR A 37 -8.48 -3.70 -10.28
CA THR A 37 -9.87 -3.96 -10.63
C THR A 37 -10.62 -2.64 -10.76
N PRO A 38 -11.21 -2.32 -11.93
CA PRO A 38 -11.96 -1.08 -12.11
C PRO A 38 -13.05 -0.91 -11.04
N GLY A 39 -13.11 0.28 -10.44
CA GLY A 39 -14.08 0.59 -9.37
C GLY A 39 -13.72 0.07 -7.98
N CYS A 40 -12.65 -0.70 -7.83
CA CYS A 40 -12.16 -1.11 -6.51
C CYS A 40 -11.43 0.06 -5.82
N THR A 41 -11.72 0.29 -4.55
CA THR A 41 -11.11 1.34 -3.72
C THR A 41 -10.11 0.80 -2.71
N CYS A 42 -9.84 -0.51 -2.73
CA CYS A 42 -8.91 -1.12 -1.79
C CYS A 42 -7.46 -0.75 -2.14
N GLY A 43 -6.66 -0.63 -1.09
CA GLY A 43 -5.24 -0.37 -1.20
C GLY A 43 -4.58 -0.43 0.16
N ALA A 44 -3.26 -0.38 0.14
CA ALA A 44 -2.43 -0.35 1.33
C ALA A 44 -1.24 0.58 1.12
N THR A 45 -0.68 1.06 2.22
CA THR A 45 0.63 1.72 2.19
C THR A 45 1.72 0.66 2.08
N TRP A 46 2.84 1.03 1.49
CA TRP A 46 3.99 0.15 1.32
C TRP A 46 5.28 0.88 1.67
N ARG A 47 6.18 0.16 2.32
CA ARG A 47 7.57 0.56 2.56
C ARG A 47 8.47 -0.61 2.25
N ALA A 48 9.66 -0.35 1.71
CA ALA A 48 10.68 -1.37 1.64
C ALA A 48 11.07 -1.81 3.07
N SER A 49 11.05 -3.11 3.30
CA SER A 49 11.48 -3.75 4.53
C SER A 49 11.80 -5.21 4.26
N THR A 50 12.75 -5.76 5.00
CA THR A 50 13.07 -7.19 4.98
C THR A 50 12.26 -7.99 5.99
N ALA A 51 11.46 -7.32 6.83
CA ALA A 51 10.60 -7.92 7.84
C ALA A 51 9.21 -7.25 7.85
N PRO A 52 8.17 -7.93 8.38
CA PRO A 52 6.86 -7.32 8.59
C PRO A 52 6.98 -6.02 9.41
N SER A 53 6.20 -5.01 9.04
CA SER A 53 6.16 -3.74 9.78
C SER A 53 5.42 -3.89 11.11
N THR A 54 5.89 -3.19 12.15
CA THR A 54 5.13 -3.03 13.40
C THR A 54 3.93 -2.11 13.18
N PRO A 55 2.91 -2.12 14.07
CA PRO A 55 1.78 -1.20 13.98
C PRO A 55 2.19 0.28 13.92
N GLU A 56 3.22 0.67 14.67
CA GLU A 56 3.76 2.04 14.68
C GLU A 56 4.39 2.37 13.33
N GLN A 57 5.19 1.47 12.77
CA GLN A 57 5.78 1.64 11.45
C GLN A 57 4.72 1.74 10.34
N VAL A 58 3.60 1.02 10.48
CA VAL A 58 2.46 1.13 9.56
C VAL A 58 1.83 2.52 9.66
N ALA A 59 1.61 3.04 10.88
CA ALA A 59 1.07 4.37 11.10
C ALA A 59 1.98 5.47 10.54
N GLU A 60 3.28 5.41 10.83
CA GLU A 60 4.28 6.34 10.29
C GLU A 60 4.31 6.35 8.76
N THR A 61 4.26 5.16 8.15
CA THR A 61 4.24 5.02 6.69
C THR A 61 2.97 5.63 6.10
N ARG A 62 1.84 5.40 6.75
CA ARG A 62 0.54 5.94 6.35
C ARG A 62 0.53 7.47 6.40
N ASP A 63 1.08 8.07 7.45
CA ASP A 63 1.18 9.52 7.58
C ASP A 63 2.15 10.13 6.56
N ALA A 64 3.29 9.48 6.33
CA ALA A 64 4.26 9.92 5.34
C ALA A 64 3.68 9.89 3.91
N VAL A 65 3.04 8.79 3.54
CA VAL A 65 2.37 8.63 2.24
C VAL A 65 1.24 9.65 2.06
N ARG A 66 0.39 9.83 3.07
CA ARG A 66 -0.69 10.81 3.05
C ARG A 66 -0.14 12.21 2.77
N ARG A 67 0.92 12.60 3.48
CA ARG A 67 1.58 13.90 3.31
C ARG A 67 2.12 14.09 1.90
N ILE A 68 2.83 13.11 1.35
CA ILE A 68 3.36 13.18 -0.02
C ILE A 68 2.24 13.41 -1.04
N ILE A 69 1.13 12.67 -0.94
CA ILE A 69 -0.01 12.81 -1.86
C ILE A 69 -0.66 14.19 -1.72
N THR A 70 -0.86 14.66 -0.49
CA THR A 70 -1.44 15.98 -0.22
C THR A 70 -0.55 17.12 -0.70
N GLU A 71 0.76 17.07 -0.44
CA GLU A 71 1.72 18.08 -0.89
C GLU A 71 1.83 18.12 -2.42
N ALA A 72 1.65 16.98 -3.09
CA ALA A 72 1.57 16.91 -4.55
C ALA A 72 0.23 17.44 -5.13
N GLY A 73 -0.72 17.84 -4.28
CA GLY A 73 -2.05 18.30 -4.71
C GLY A 73 -2.93 17.20 -5.30
N LEU A 74 -2.64 15.93 -5.01
CA LEU A 74 -3.38 14.79 -5.50
C LEU A 74 -4.51 14.39 -4.54
N PRO A 75 -5.64 13.85 -5.05
CA PRO A 75 -6.72 13.37 -4.18
C PRO A 75 -6.26 12.18 -3.35
N LEU A 76 -6.60 12.19 -2.05
CA LEU A 76 -6.32 11.07 -1.16
C LEU A 76 -7.20 9.85 -1.50
N PRO A 77 -6.60 8.67 -1.73
CA PRO A 77 -7.34 7.41 -1.84
C PRO A 77 -8.22 7.15 -0.62
N ALA A 78 -9.36 6.47 -0.79
CA ALA A 78 -10.32 6.23 0.29
C ALA A 78 -9.71 5.51 1.50
N PHE A 79 -8.82 4.54 1.29
CA PHE A 79 -8.12 3.84 2.37
C PHE A 79 -7.11 4.74 3.13
N LEU A 80 -6.83 5.95 2.63
CA LEU A 80 -5.94 6.97 3.21
C LEU A 80 -6.65 8.22 3.72
N GLN A 81 -7.98 8.30 3.62
CA GLN A 81 -8.78 9.27 4.36
C GLN A 81 -8.76 8.91 5.86
#